data_AF-A0A1Z4M3C0-F1
#
_entry.id   AF-A0A1Z4M3C0-F1
#
_cell.length_a   1.000
_cell.length_b   1.000
_cell.length_c   1.000
_cell.angle_alpha   90.00
_cell.angle_beta   90.00
_cell.angle_gamma   90.00
#
_symmetry.space_group_name_H-M   'P 1'
#
loop_
_entity.id
_entity.type
_entity.pdbx_description
1 polymer ?
#
loop_
_entity_poly.entity_id
_entity_poly.type
_entity_poly.pdbx_seq_one_letter_code
_entity_poly.pdbx_strand_id
1 'polypeptide(L)'
;MKYHSPAKPIFPPVKKIRPAIQDWVLYLPPLVQSDLLKSLRGCDTMPFPDHSKFLVKEIRKVVTRNDKDNYSSNYFKYQGKLQEHLYKLKDYIEKYPTHFLVHLLEAVKIIAYTHPNQETRDKFAYIQLQLHKGSLTNPETPSEMKRRYKAKIRSTRMK
;
A
#
# COMPACT_ATOMS: atom_id res chain seq x y z
N MET A 1 -35.62 -22.53 -14.89
CA MET A 1 -34.19 -22.21 -14.65
C MET A 1 -33.69 -23.13 -13.53
N LYS A 2 -32.87 -24.15 -13.83
CA LYS A 2 -32.38 -25.09 -12.79
C LYS A 2 -31.16 -24.48 -12.11
N TYR A 3 -31.32 -24.02 -10.87
CA TYR A 3 -30.19 -23.59 -10.04
C TYR A 3 -29.23 -24.76 -9.86
N HIS A 4 -28.04 -24.66 -10.41
CA HIS A 4 -26.97 -25.61 -10.15
C HIS A 4 -26.56 -25.44 -8.69
N SER A 5 -26.45 -26.57 -7.97
CA SER A 5 -25.92 -26.54 -6.61
C SER A 5 -24.53 -25.90 -6.61
N PRO A 6 -24.21 -25.01 -5.65
CA PRO A 6 -22.90 -24.38 -5.60
C PRO A 6 -21.82 -25.47 -5.47
N ALA A 7 -20.76 -25.33 -6.27
CA ALA A 7 -19.63 -26.24 -6.23
C ALA A 7 -19.06 -26.30 -4.81
N LYS A 8 -18.67 -27.50 -4.36
CA LYS A 8 -18.02 -27.68 -3.07
C LYS A 8 -16.74 -26.82 -3.04
N PRO A 9 -16.44 -26.12 -1.93
CA PRO A 9 -15.24 -25.32 -1.82
C PRO A 9 -13.99 -26.21 -1.96
N ILE A 10 -13.02 -25.74 -2.75
CA ILE A 10 -11.75 -26.45 -3.01
C ILE A 10 -10.93 -26.60 -1.72
N PHE A 11 -11.03 -25.63 -0.82
CA PHE A 11 -10.28 -25.61 0.43
C PHE A 11 -11.19 -25.97 1.61
N PRO A 12 -10.68 -26.72 2.60
CA PRO A 12 -11.44 -27.04 3.80
C PRO A 12 -11.77 -25.76 4.59
N PRO A 13 -12.89 -25.75 5.33
CA PRO A 13 -13.23 -24.62 6.18
C PRO A 13 -12.15 -24.41 7.25
N VAL A 14 -11.62 -23.18 7.31
CA VAL A 14 -10.57 -22.81 8.27
C VAL A 14 -11.24 -22.46 9.61
N LYS A 15 -10.85 -23.14 10.70
CA LYS A 15 -11.46 -22.99 12.03
C LYS A 15 -11.34 -21.58 12.63
N LYS A 16 -10.28 -20.84 12.29
CA LYS A 16 -10.05 -19.46 12.74
C LYS A 16 -9.30 -18.69 11.65
N ILE A 17 -10.00 -17.81 10.96
CA ILE A 17 -9.42 -16.99 9.90
C ILE A 17 -8.95 -15.67 10.52
N ARG A 18 -7.64 -15.48 10.58
CA ARG A 18 -7.07 -14.15 10.79
C ARG A 18 -6.87 -13.51 9.41
N PRO A 19 -7.40 -12.31 9.15
CA PRO A 19 -7.18 -11.65 7.87
C PRO A 19 -5.69 -11.46 7.59
N ALA A 20 -5.28 -11.69 6.34
CA ALA A 20 -3.90 -11.46 5.90
C ALA A 20 -3.51 -9.97 5.96
N ILE A 21 -4.49 -9.06 6.04
CA ILE A 21 -4.30 -7.61 6.14
C ILE A 21 -4.38 -7.20 7.61
N GLN A 22 -3.53 -6.26 8.07
CA GLN A 22 -3.52 -5.77 9.46
C GLN A 22 -4.83 -5.05 9.86
N ASP A 23 -5.19 -5.08 11.15
CA ASP A 23 -6.47 -4.53 11.64
C ASP A 23 -6.62 -3.04 11.36
N TRP A 24 -5.55 -2.25 11.48
CA TRP A 24 -5.62 -0.81 11.24
C TRP A 24 -6.13 -0.46 9.85
N VAL A 25 -5.85 -1.32 8.86
CA VAL A 25 -6.33 -1.17 7.48
C VAL A 25 -7.83 -1.44 7.38
N LEU A 26 -8.36 -2.35 8.21
CA LEU A 26 -9.79 -2.67 8.27
C LEU A 26 -10.62 -1.53 8.88
N TYR A 27 -9.99 -0.65 9.65
CA TYR A 27 -10.62 0.57 10.19
C TYR A 27 -10.60 1.76 9.22
N LEU A 28 -9.95 1.63 8.06
CA LEU A 28 -9.98 2.68 7.05
C LEU A 28 -11.33 2.71 6.30
N PRO A 29 -11.78 3.88 5.81
CA PRO A 29 -12.92 3.93 4.91
C PRO A 29 -12.70 3.05 3.67
N PRO A 30 -13.73 2.37 3.13
CA PRO A 30 -13.56 1.37 2.05
C PRO A 30 -12.81 1.87 0.80
N LEU A 31 -13.02 3.14 0.41
CA LEU A 31 -12.29 3.72 -0.72
C LEU A 31 -10.80 3.95 -0.42
N VAL A 32 -10.47 4.33 0.81
CA VAL A 32 -9.08 4.50 1.26
C VAL A 32 -8.40 3.14 1.32
N GLN A 33 -9.09 2.14 1.87
CA GLN A 33 -8.63 0.76 1.88
C GLN A 33 -8.37 0.24 0.46
N SER A 34 -9.31 0.45 -0.47
CA SER A 34 -9.16 0.05 -1.87
C SER A 34 -7.94 0.67 -2.54
N ASP A 35 -7.73 1.98 -2.36
CA ASP A 35 -6.60 2.68 -2.95
C ASP A 35 -5.26 2.25 -2.32
N LEU A 36 -5.22 1.99 -1.00
CA LEU A 36 -4.06 1.42 -0.32
C LEU A 36 -3.72 0.01 -0.84
N LEU A 37 -4.72 -0.86 -1.03
CA LEU A 37 -4.48 -2.23 -1.47
C LEU A 37 -4.04 -2.34 -2.94
N LYS A 38 -4.44 -1.39 -3.81
CA LYS A 38 -4.00 -1.37 -5.22
C LYS A 38 -2.48 -1.19 -5.36
N SER A 39 -1.85 -0.44 -4.46
CA SER A 39 -0.41 -0.20 -4.52
C SER A 39 0.43 -1.45 -4.20
N LEU A 40 -0.17 -2.47 -3.59
CA LEU A 40 0.54 -3.67 -3.17
C LEU A 40 1.05 -4.49 -4.36
N ARG A 41 0.51 -4.34 -5.57
CA ARG A 41 0.92 -5.13 -6.75
C ARG A 41 2.35 -4.83 -7.20
N GLY A 42 2.79 -3.57 -7.07
CA GLY A 42 4.08 -3.10 -7.55
C GLY A 42 4.08 -2.69 -9.03
N CYS A 43 5.24 -2.29 -9.56
CA CYS A 43 5.37 -1.83 -10.94
C CYS A 43 5.55 -3.03 -11.89
N ASP A 44 4.54 -3.32 -12.71
CA ASP A 44 4.52 -4.48 -13.63
C ASP A 44 5.61 -4.40 -14.72
N THR A 45 5.99 -3.19 -15.15
CA THR A 45 6.95 -2.99 -16.25
C THR A 45 8.42 -3.11 -15.83
N MET A 46 8.70 -3.13 -14.53
CA MET A 46 10.07 -3.10 -14.03
C MET A 46 10.55 -4.51 -13.69
N PRO A 47 11.80 -4.89 -14.08
CA PRO A 47 12.35 -6.21 -13.77
C PRO A 47 12.62 -6.36 -12.26
N PHE A 48 12.96 -7.58 -11.83
CA PHE A 48 13.54 -7.79 -10.50
C PHE A 48 15.04 -8.01 -10.64
N PRO A 49 15.91 -7.36 -9.84
CA PRO A 49 15.60 -6.39 -8.77
C PRO A 49 15.36 -4.95 -9.28
N ASP A 50 14.41 -4.24 -8.69
CA ASP A 50 14.14 -2.81 -8.98
C ASP A 50 13.79 -2.05 -7.69
N HIS A 51 14.17 -0.77 -7.63
CA HIS A 51 14.01 0.10 -6.46
C HIS A 51 12.56 0.27 -6.01
N SER A 52 11.62 0.34 -6.96
CA SER A 52 10.20 0.45 -6.63
C SER A 52 9.67 -0.80 -5.93
N LYS A 53 10.18 -1.99 -6.28
CA LYS A 53 9.77 -3.26 -5.66
C LYS A 53 10.20 -3.35 -4.20
N PHE A 54 11.32 -2.72 -3.83
CA PHE A 54 11.74 -2.62 -2.43
C PHE A 54 10.80 -1.75 -1.61
N LEU A 55 10.37 -0.61 -2.16
CA LEU A 55 9.40 0.24 -1.47
C LEU A 55 8.03 -0.44 -1.35
N VAL A 56 7.58 -1.16 -2.38
CA VAL A 56 6.34 -1.97 -2.33
C VAL A 56 6.44 -3.06 -1.25
N LYS A 57 7.61 -3.68 -1.07
CA LYS A 57 7.85 -4.61 0.05
C LYS A 57 7.70 -3.91 1.41
N GLU A 58 8.24 -2.69 1.58
CA GLU A 58 8.04 -1.91 2.80
C GLU A 58 6.56 -1.59 3.07
N ILE A 59 5.79 -1.25 2.03
CA ILE A 59 4.34 -1.05 2.15
C ILE A 59 3.67 -2.36 2.60
N ARG A 60 3.99 -3.49 1.95
CA ARG A 60 3.42 -4.81 2.30
C ARG A 60 3.72 -5.19 3.75
N LYS A 61 4.91 -4.92 4.28
CA LYS A 61 5.27 -5.17 5.70
C LYS A 61 4.32 -4.50 6.68
N VAL A 62 3.85 -3.30 6.34
CA VAL A 62 3.00 -2.47 7.20
C VAL A 62 1.51 -2.75 6.99
N VAL A 63 1.12 -3.17 5.78
CA VAL A 63 -0.28 -3.41 5.42
C VAL A 63 -0.71 -4.85 5.67
N THR A 64 0.20 -5.82 5.53
CA THR A 64 -0.10 -7.25 5.67
C THR A 64 0.47 -7.82 6.97
N ARG A 65 -0.13 -8.91 7.42
CA ARG A 65 0.40 -9.76 8.49
C ARG A 65 1.31 -10.82 7.90
N ASN A 66 2.32 -11.20 8.67
CA ASN A 66 3.06 -12.42 8.39
C ASN A 66 2.21 -13.64 8.75
N ASP A 67 2.29 -14.67 7.93
CA ASP A 67 1.56 -15.93 8.11
C ASP A 67 2.02 -16.72 9.36
N LYS A 68 3.24 -16.44 9.85
CA LYS A 68 3.78 -17.03 11.08
C LYS A 68 4.10 -15.93 12.08
N ASP A 69 3.62 -16.07 13.32
CA ASP A 69 4.01 -15.24 14.47
C ASP A 69 5.50 -15.38 14.82
N ASN A 70 6.18 -16.38 14.23
CA ASN A 70 7.63 -16.49 14.24
C ASN A 70 8.25 -15.46 13.28
N TYR A 71 8.72 -14.34 13.86
CA TYR A 71 9.63 -13.37 13.24
C TYR A 71 10.89 -13.99 12.60
N SER A 72 11.12 -15.31 12.74
CA SER A 72 12.19 -16.06 12.09
C SER A 72 11.88 -16.45 10.63
N SER A 73 10.61 -16.54 10.20
CA SER A 73 10.29 -16.77 8.78
C SER A 73 10.30 -15.45 8.01
N ASN A 74 11.49 -15.11 7.56
CA ASN A 74 11.96 -13.87 6.94
C ASN A 74 11.35 -13.51 5.59
N TYR A 75 10.04 -13.71 5.33
CA TYR A 75 9.46 -13.34 4.02
C TYR A 75 9.67 -11.85 3.69
N PHE A 76 9.83 -11.03 4.74
CA PHE A 76 10.13 -9.62 4.63
C PHE A 76 11.37 -9.13 5.42
N LYS A 77 12.28 -9.99 5.89
CA LYS A 77 13.58 -9.52 6.47
C LYS A 77 14.56 -9.07 5.38
N TYR A 78 14.14 -8.15 4.54
CA TYR A 78 15.08 -7.41 3.74
C TYR A 78 15.69 -6.30 4.62
N GLN A 79 16.98 -6.43 4.91
CA GLN A 79 17.85 -5.45 5.60
C GLN A 79 18.47 -4.44 4.62
N GLY A 80 17.89 -4.24 3.43
CA GLY A 80 18.44 -3.26 2.52
C GLY A 80 18.30 -1.85 3.06
N LYS A 81 19.24 -1.00 2.68
CA LYS A 81 19.27 0.42 2.99
C LYS A 81 18.10 1.09 2.27
N LEU A 82 16.92 1.13 2.90
CA LEU A 82 15.73 1.82 2.37
C LEU A 82 16.09 3.20 1.82
N GLN A 83 16.95 3.93 2.51
CA GLN A 83 17.46 5.23 2.06
C GLN A 83 18.14 5.16 0.68
N GLU A 84 19.00 4.17 0.43
CA GLU A 84 19.67 3.99 -0.86
C GLU A 84 18.66 3.76 -1.99
N HIS A 85 17.65 2.91 -1.76
CA HIS A 85 16.59 2.68 -2.73
C HIS A 85 15.72 3.92 -2.95
N LEU A 86 15.44 4.70 -1.91
CA LEU A 86 14.69 5.95 -2.03
C LEU A 86 15.45 7.00 -2.83
N TYR A 87 16.76 7.15 -2.61
CA TYR A 87 17.58 8.08 -3.40
C TYR A 87 17.57 7.70 -4.88
N LYS A 88 17.83 6.43 -5.20
CA LYS A 88 17.78 5.96 -6.59
C LYS A 88 16.38 6.08 -7.19
N LEU A 89 15.34 5.76 -6.45
CA LEU A 89 13.95 5.88 -6.92
C LEU A 89 13.58 7.34 -7.20
N LYS A 90 14.02 8.27 -6.36
CA LYS A 90 13.83 9.72 -6.54
C LYS A 90 14.47 10.19 -7.85
N ASP A 91 15.71 9.79 -8.13
CA ASP A 91 16.47 10.24 -9.30
C ASP A 91 15.96 9.63 -10.62
N TYR A 92 15.21 8.52 -10.54
CA TYR A 92 14.66 7.83 -11.70
C TYR A 92 13.12 7.80 -11.74
N ILE A 93 12.45 8.66 -10.97
CA ILE A 93 11.00 8.58 -10.78
C ILE A 93 10.24 8.71 -12.11
N GLU A 94 10.74 9.53 -13.04
CA GLU A 94 10.13 9.77 -14.36
C GLU A 94 10.14 8.54 -15.28
N LYS A 95 10.98 7.54 -15.00
CA LYS A 95 11.04 6.30 -15.78
C LYS A 95 9.92 5.33 -15.46
N TYR A 96 9.20 5.55 -14.35
CA TYR A 96 8.13 4.67 -13.93
C TYR A 96 6.79 5.10 -14.54
N PRO A 97 5.90 4.15 -14.88
CA PRO A 97 4.56 4.49 -15.36
C PRO A 97 3.81 5.39 -14.37
N THR A 98 3.22 6.47 -14.86
CA THR A 98 2.48 7.44 -14.04
C THR A 98 1.42 6.76 -13.17
N HIS A 99 0.70 5.77 -13.72
CA HIS A 99 -0.31 5.03 -12.97
C HIS A 99 0.26 4.31 -11.73
N PHE A 100 1.44 3.72 -11.86
CA PHE A 100 2.13 3.09 -10.73
C PHE A 100 2.54 4.13 -9.69
N LEU A 101 3.14 5.25 -10.13
CA LEU A 101 3.58 6.33 -9.24
C LEU A 101 2.42 6.93 -8.45
N VAL A 102 1.27 7.13 -9.08
CA VAL A 102 0.06 7.65 -8.41
C VAL A 102 -0.38 6.71 -7.29
N HIS A 103 -0.46 5.40 -7.53
CA HIS A 103 -0.82 4.43 -6.49
C HIS A 103 0.24 4.35 -5.39
N LEU A 104 1.52 4.42 -5.75
CA LEU A 104 2.63 4.39 -4.82
C LEU A 104 2.58 5.59 -3.86
N LEU A 105 2.46 6.80 -4.40
CA LEU A 105 2.35 8.04 -3.63
C LEU A 105 1.10 8.02 -2.74
N GLU A 106 -0.04 7.56 -3.26
CA GLU A 106 -1.28 7.47 -2.50
C GLU A 106 -1.14 6.52 -1.31
N ALA A 107 -0.55 5.34 -1.50
CA ALA A 107 -0.37 4.38 -0.41
C ALA A 107 0.61 4.88 0.65
N VAL A 108 1.74 5.48 0.24
CA VAL A 108 2.69 6.07 1.18
C VAL A 108 2.02 7.15 2.02
N LYS A 109 1.25 8.02 1.38
CA LYS A 109 0.47 9.08 2.05
C LYS A 109 -0.55 8.52 3.05
N ILE A 110 -1.33 7.52 2.65
CA ILE A 110 -2.31 6.88 3.54
C ILE A 110 -1.60 6.34 4.79
N ILE A 111 -0.51 5.60 4.62
CA ILE A 111 0.26 5.07 5.76
C ILE A 111 0.80 6.20 6.64
N ALA A 112 1.40 7.24 6.04
CA ALA A 112 1.94 8.39 6.75
C ALA A 112 0.89 9.08 7.64
N TYR A 113 -0.38 9.13 7.21
CA TYR A 113 -1.43 9.87 7.91
C TYR A 113 -2.29 9.02 8.83
N THR A 114 -2.43 7.72 8.58
CA THR A 114 -3.44 6.90 9.27
C THR A 114 -2.88 5.71 10.02
N HIS A 115 -1.61 5.34 9.84
CA HIS A 115 -1.04 4.20 10.55
C HIS A 115 -1.04 4.47 12.08
N PRO A 116 -1.40 3.52 12.96
CA PRO A 116 -1.54 3.80 14.39
C PRO A 116 -0.22 4.07 15.12
N ASN A 117 0.88 3.44 14.68
CA ASN A 117 2.22 3.66 15.24
C ASN A 117 2.88 4.91 14.63
N GLN A 118 3.35 5.84 15.49
CA GLN A 118 3.94 7.13 15.10
C GLN A 118 5.25 6.97 14.32
N GLU A 119 6.16 6.09 14.73
CA GLU A 119 7.43 5.86 14.03
C GLU A 119 7.21 5.42 12.58
N THR A 120 6.22 4.56 12.35
CA THR A 120 5.80 4.15 11.00
C THR A 120 5.22 5.32 10.22
N ARG A 121 4.42 6.18 10.85
CA ARG A 121 3.92 7.41 10.21
C ARG A 121 5.07 8.32 9.79
N ASP A 122 6.02 8.58 10.68
CA ASP A 122 7.17 9.47 10.42
C ASP A 122 8.07 8.92 9.31
N LYS A 123 8.34 7.61 9.34
CA LYS A 123 9.06 6.92 8.27
C LYS A 123 8.39 7.11 6.92
N PHE A 124 7.06 6.93 6.85
CA PHE A 124 6.32 7.07 5.59
C PHE A 124 6.12 8.52 5.17
N ALA A 125 6.04 9.46 6.11
CA ALA A 125 6.06 10.90 5.81
C ALA A 125 7.41 11.31 5.20
N TYR A 126 8.53 10.77 5.70
CA TYR A 126 9.85 10.97 5.10
C TYR A 126 9.91 10.41 3.68
N ILE A 127 9.44 9.17 3.47
CA ILE A 127 9.36 8.55 2.13
C ILE A 127 8.53 9.43 1.19
N GLN A 128 7.35 9.87 1.64
CA GLN A 128 6.45 10.73 0.87
C GLN A 128 7.19 11.98 0.39
N LEU A 129 7.86 12.67 1.30
CA LEU A 129 8.61 13.89 0.98
C LEU A 129 9.71 13.64 -0.06
N GLN A 130 10.43 12.53 0.02
CA GLN A 130 11.48 12.21 -0.97
C GLN A 130 10.90 11.94 -2.37
N LEU A 131 9.79 11.22 -2.47
CA LEU A 131 9.12 10.96 -3.75
C LEU A 131 8.54 12.24 -4.37
N HIS A 132 7.98 13.12 -3.55
CA HIS A 132 7.47 14.42 -3.99
C HIS A 132 8.59 15.34 -4.50
N LYS A 133 9.74 15.37 -3.82
CA LYS A 133 10.93 16.07 -4.30
C LYS A 133 11.42 15.56 -5.66
N GLY A 134 11.36 14.24 -5.89
CA GLY A 134 11.73 13.66 -7.18
C GLY A 134 10.74 13.98 -8.30
N SER A 135 9.44 14.00 -7.99
CA SER A 135 8.38 14.24 -8.98
C SER A 135 8.03 15.72 -9.18
N LEU A 136 8.71 16.64 -8.49
CA LEU A 136 8.43 18.09 -8.52
C LEU A 136 6.96 18.42 -8.16
N THR A 137 6.35 17.62 -7.28
CA THR A 137 4.98 17.84 -6.80
C THR A 137 4.97 18.10 -5.29
N ASN A 138 3.91 18.73 -4.80
CA ASN A 138 3.73 18.96 -3.37
C ASN A 138 2.91 17.83 -2.73
N PRO A 139 3.25 17.38 -1.50
CA PRO A 139 2.43 16.44 -0.77
C PRO A 139 1.09 17.07 -0.38
N GLU A 140 0.01 16.37 -0.69
CA GLU A 140 -1.34 16.70 -0.20
C GLU A 140 -1.38 16.55 1.32
N THR A 141 -1.89 17.55 2.04
CA THR A 141 -2.06 17.52 3.49
C THR A 141 -3.14 16.53 3.94
N PRO A 142 -3.18 16.11 5.23
CA PRO A 142 -4.24 15.24 5.76
C PRO A 142 -5.65 15.79 5.54
N SER A 143 -5.84 17.10 5.68
CA SER A 143 -7.12 17.78 5.48
C SER A 143 -7.57 17.73 4.02
N GLU A 144 -6.65 17.89 3.08
CA GLU A 144 -6.93 17.80 1.66
C GLU A 144 -7.27 16.37 1.23
N MET A 145 -6.51 15.38 1.72
CA MET A 145 -6.82 13.96 1.50
C MET A 145 -8.24 13.63 1.98
N LYS A 146 -8.59 14.08 3.20
CA LYS A 146 -9.94 13.90 3.76
C LYS A 146 -11.02 14.55 2.89
N ARG A 147 -10.77 15.76 2.38
CA ARG A 147 -11.68 16.48 1.48
C ARG A 147 -11.87 15.71 0.16
N ARG A 148 -10.78 15.24 -0.46
CA ARG A 148 -10.81 14.46 -1.71
C ARG A 148 -11.59 13.16 -1.56
N TYR A 149 -11.36 12.40 -0.49
CA TYR A 149 -12.12 11.17 -0.24
C TYR A 149 -13.61 11.44 0.04
N LYS A 150 -13.93 12.50 0.78
CA LYS A 150 -15.34 12.91 0.98
C LYS A 150 -16.03 13.23 -0.35
N ALA A 151 -15.34 13.92 -1.25
CA ALA A 151 -15.85 14.20 -2.60
C ALA A 151 -16.03 12.91 -3.43
N LYS A 152 -15.05 12.00 -3.40
CA LYS A 152 -15.10 10.71 -4.11
C LYS A 152 -16.31 9.88 -3.68
N ILE A 153 -16.56 9.76 -2.37
CA ILE A 153 -17.73 9.04 -1.81
C ILE A 153 -19.04 9.62 -2.34
N ARG A 154 -19.17 10.96 -2.37
CA ARG A 154 -20.37 11.63 -2.88
C ARG A 154 -20.61 11.30 -4.35
N SER A 155 -19.56 11.33 -5.17
CA SER A 155 -19.67 11.04 -6.61
C SER A 155 -20.09 9.60 -6.92
N THR A 156 -19.69 8.62 -6.09
CA THR A 156 -20.06 7.21 -6.28
C THR A 156 -21.52 6.92 -5.93
N ARG A 157 -22.13 7.71 -5.03
CA ARG A 157 -23.54 7.53 -4.64
C ARG A 157 -24.55 8.13 -5.61
N MET A 158 -24.08 8.94 -6.56
CA MET A 158 -24.93 9.61 -7.56
C MET A 158 -24.98 8.84 -8.89
N LYS A 159 -24.30 7.69 -8.99
CA LYS A 159 -24.33 6.79 -10.15
C LYS A 159 -25.11 5.54 -9.79
#